data_AF-Q6F238-F1
#
_entry.id   AF-Q6F238-F1
#
_cell.length_a   1.000
_cell.length_b   1.000
_cell.length_c   1.000
_cell.angle_alpha   90.00
_cell.angle_beta   90.00
_cell.angle_gamma   90.00
#
_symmetry.space_group_name_H-M   'P 1'
#
loop_
_entity.id
_entity.type
_entity.pdbx_description
1 polymer ?
#
loop_
_entity_poly.entity_id
_entity_poly.type
_entity_poly.pdbx_seq_one_letter_code
_entity_poly.pdbx_strand_id
1 'polypeptide(L)'
;MNHNFKLKEKKIWIKSYWWALIILVGSLLITTFFDYQITDFFTQGMNNYFLRQIVNFVSSGGNFIITIPIGIIAATILETLYFKYKIKNNFIKLVPYTLLILGLIFFGSLYCIQKASYTFSDDIKNNTLNSIWIKTLTTWKEPIIICSIWIVLMTAILSYGTFFFRIKFASRNDILENKYWIGAFEMLTVFIISYFTVLVLKLFFARPFYFSVEYRNLFGMSDSNEIEHLFDGLTIENYVNHPGAKLLIDLYLQTEGLELNDNNFKLATNWMAETLWQIPYGPAPEPAWRWTYWFIPNIFSRVDSHTINDGVIYWSSQAFNGDFPSGHIEIPLSIFGTFFIIRRSGSVNFKNKKILLFTILTSIMFVLTFFFMIVYRFHWITDMIFTPILYFAFLPIAYFKTERWIYAIMFRFSKNKKILITNNGNKTEFKITVNQEYVIFKIKKKGKKAFKYEYKIKTKYPSLLVDRI
;
A
#
# COMPACT_ATOMS: atom_id res chain seq x y z
N MET A 1 -4.09 42.34 7.66
CA MET A 1 -3.05 41.42 8.21
C MET A 1 -3.33 39.93 7.92
N ASN A 2 -4.55 39.42 8.13
CA ASN A 2 -4.89 37.99 7.94
C ASN A 2 -4.72 37.40 6.51
N HIS A 3 -4.85 38.21 5.45
CA HIS A 3 -4.71 37.71 4.08
C HIS A 3 -3.24 37.43 3.69
N ASN A 4 -2.31 38.30 4.12
CA ASN A 4 -0.88 38.12 3.87
C ASN A 4 -0.31 36.91 4.60
N PHE A 5 -0.84 36.60 5.80
CA PHE A 5 -0.45 35.40 6.55
C PHE A 5 -0.86 34.11 5.81
N LYS A 6 -2.12 34.03 5.34
CA LYS A 6 -2.61 32.89 4.55
C LYS A 6 -1.82 32.67 3.24
N LEU A 7 -1.40 33.74 2.57
CA LEU A 7 -0.57 33.65 1.36
C LEU A 7 0.86 33.20 1.68
N LYS A 8 1.44 33.65 2.80
CA LYS A 8 2.79 33.26 3.24
C LYS A 8 2.84 31.79 3.64
N GLU A 9 1.89 31.32 4.45
CA GLU A 9 1.79 29.89 4.82
C GLU A 9 1.65 29.00 3.57
N LYS A 10 0.81 29.40 2.61
CA LYS A 10 0.64 28.66 1.36
C LYS A 10 1.95 28.54 0.56
N LYS A 11 2.77 29.60 0.52
CA LYS A 11 4.08 29.56 -0.14
C LYS A 11 5.05 28.59 0.54
N ILE A 12 5.05 28.55 1.88
CA ILE A 12 5.91 27.64 2.66
C ILE A 12 5.56 26.18 2.35
N TRP A 13 4.28 25.81 2.40
CA TRP A 13 3.84 24.43 2.11
C TRP A 13 4.21 23.96 0.71
N ILE A 14 4.02 24.82 -0.30
CA ILE A 14 4.41 24.51 -1.68
C ILE A 14 5.93 24.32 -1.77
N LYS A 15 6.72 25.17 -1.11
CA LYS A 15 8.18 25.04 -1.08
C LYS A 15 8.61 23.75 -0.39
N SER A 16 8.02 23.39 0.75
CA SER A 16 8.32 22.14 1.47
C SER A 16 7.95 20.89 0.64
N TYR A 17 6.81 20.92 -0.06
CA TYR A 17 6.41 19.87 -0.98
C TYR A 17 7.46 19.63 -2.08
N TRP A 18 7.92 20.71 -2.73
CA TRP A 18 8.95 20.60 -3.77
C TRP A 18 10.29 20.14 -3.22
N TRP A 19 10.71 20.61 -2.04
CA TRP A 19 11.93 20.11 -1.39
C TRP A 19 11.83 18.62 -1.08
N ALA A 20 10.71 18.15 -0.52
CA ALA A 20 10.50 16.73 -0.26
C ALA A 20 10.58 15.91 -1.56
N LEU A 21 9.96 16.38 -2.64
CA LEU A 21 10.02 15.69 -3.94
C LEU A 21 11.44 15.67 -4.53
N ILE A 22 12.18 16.79 -4.46
CA ILE A 22 13.57 16.87 -4.91
C ILE A 22 14.46 15.91 -4.12
N ILE A 23 14.29 15.86 -2.79
CA ILE A 23 15.04 14.94 -1.93
C ILE A 23 14.72 13.50 -2.31
N LEU A 24 13.43 13.15 -2.46
CA LEU A 24 13.04 11.78 -2.82
C LEU A 24 13.57 11.37 -4.20
N VAL A 25 13.47 12.24 -5.20
CA VAL A 25 14.00 11.97 -6.56
C VAL A 25 15.53 11.88 -6.54
N GLY A 26 16.20 12.79 -5.83
CA GLY A 26 17.66 12.74 -5.66
C GLY A 26 18.12 11.45 -4.97
N SER A 27 17.42 11.05 -3.91
CA SER A 27 17.68 9.78 -3.22
C SER A 27 17.46 8.60 -4.16
N LEU A 28 16.36 8.56 -4.93
CA LEU A 28 16.09 7.50 -5.91
C LEU A 28 17.24 7.36 -6.92
N LEU A 29 17.73 8.49 -7.46
CA LEU A 29 18.85 8.50 -8.41
C LEU A 29 20.13 7.94 -7.79
N ILE A 30 20.46 8.36 -6.56
CA ILE A 30 21.66 7.88 -5.86
C ILE A 30 21.53 6.38 -5.54
N THR A 31 20.41 5.97 -4.92
CA THR A 31 20.22 4.59 -4.47
C THR A 31 20.12 3.60 -5.63
N THR A 32 19.76 4.05 -6.83
CA THR A 32 19.76 3.19 -8.03
C THR A 32 21.13 2.56 -8.29
N PHE A 33 22.23 3.25 -7.96
CA PHE A 33 23.58 2.73 -8.18
C PHE A 33 24.11 1.87 -7.03
N PHE A 34 23.50 1.97 -5.84
CA PHE A 34 23.98 1.34 -4.61
C PHE A 34 22.94 0.39 -3.99
N ASP A 35 21.89 0.04 -4.72
CA ASP A 35 20.71 -0.62 -4.16
C ASP A 35 21.07 -1.97 -3.52
N TYR A 36 21.93 -2.75 -4.19
CA TYR A 36 22.43 -4.02 -3.68
C TYR A 36 23.28 -3.83 -2.43
N GLN A 37 24.29 -2.95 -2.46
CA GLN A 37 25.20 -2.74 -1.34
C GLN A 37 24.46 -2.24 -0.09
N ILE A 38 23.49 -1.35 -0.27
CA ILE A 38 22.72 -0.83 0.85
C ILE A 38 21.79 -1.92 1.41
N THR A 39 21.14 -2.70 0.53
CA THR A 39 20.27 -3.80 0.99
C THR A 39 21.10 -4.86 1.70
N ASP A 40 22.22 -5.32 1.14
CA ASP A 40 23.13 -6.29 1.75
C ASP A 40 23.53 -5.86 3.17
N PHE A 41 23.97 -4.60 3.33
CA PHE A 41 24.28 -4.02 4.63
C PHE A 41 23.12 -4.14 5.62
N PHE A 42 21.90 -3.74 5.24
CA PHE A 42 20.74 -3.79 6.14
C PHE A 42 20.32 -5.22 6.48
N THR A 43 20.55 -6.17 5.59
CA THR A 43 20.11 -7.56 5.82
C THR A 43 20.87 -8.26 6.91
N GLN A 44 22.08 -7.79 7.25
CA GLN A 44 22.81 -8.25 8.44
C GLN A 44 21.97 -8.04 9.72
N GLY A 45 21.00 -7.11 9.70
CA GLY A 45 20.02 -6.94 10.77
C GLY A 45 19.19 -8.18 11.08
N MET A 46 18.99 -9.10 10.13
CA MET A 46 18.26 -10.36 10.35
C MET A 46 19.00 -11.35 11.25
N ASN A 47 20.32 -11.16 11.43
CA ASN A 47 21.11 -11.93 12.41
C ASN A 47 20.77 -11.53 13.85
N ASN A 48 20.18 -10.35 14.05
CA ASN A 48 19.70 -9.92 15.36
C ASN A 48 18.26 -10.42 15.59
N TYR A 49 18.07 -11.26 16.60
CA TYR A 49 16.76 -11.83 16.95
C TYR A 49 15.68 -10.75 17.16
N PHE A 50 16.00 -9.67 17.88
CA PHE A 50 15.04 -8.61 18.17
C PHE A 50 14.60 -7.89 16.88
N LEU A 51 15.53 -7.51 16.00
CA LEU A 51 15.19 -6.90 14.71
C LEU A 51 14.33 -7.84 13.86
N ARG A 52 14.66 -9.13 13.83
CA ARG A 52 13.86 -10.15 13.15
C ARG A 52 12.42 -10.22 13.67
N GLN A 53 12.22 -10.15 15.00
CA GLN A 53 10.87 -10.12 15.56
C GLN A 53 10.10 -8.85 15.15
N ILE A 54 10.75 -7.69 15.11
CA ILE A 54 10.06 -6.47 14.67
C ILE A 54 9.74 -6.53 13.17
N VAL A 55 10.62 -7.09 12.34
CA VAL A 55 10.36 -7.35 10.92
C VAL A 55 9.10 -8.19 10.76
N ASN A 56 9.02 -9.32 11.47
CA ASN A 56 7.85 -10.21 11.42
C ASN A 56 6.58 -9.51 11.90
N PHE A 57 6.72 -8.70 12.95
CA PHE A 57 5.61 -7.90 13.47
C PHE A 57 5.09 -6.94 12.41
N VAL A 58 5.95 -6.13 11.77
CA VAL A 58 5.50 -5.14 10.77
C VAL A 58 5.02 -5.78 9.49
N SER A 59 5.69 -6.83 9.01
CA SER A 59 5.26 -7.60 7.83
C SER A 59 3.87 -8.19 8.03
N SER A 60 3.61 -8.78 9.19
CA SER A 60 2.27 -9.30 9.52
C SER A 60 1.24 -8.19 9.64
N GLY A 61 1.66 -7.04 10.19
CA GLY A 61 0.83 -5.85 10.37
C GLY A 61 0.37 -5.18 9.09
N GLY A 62 1.16 -5.23 8.01
CA GLY A 62 0.83 -4.56 6.75
C GLY A 62 -0.59 -4.86 6.26
N ASN A 63 -0.99 -6.14 6.29
CA ASN A 63 -2.33 -6.56 5.87
C ASN A 63 -3.46 -5.98 6.74
N PHE A 64 -3.18 -5.71 8.02
CA PHE A 64 -4.16 -5.13 8.92
C PHE A 64 -4.24 -3.62 8.80
N ILE A 65 -3.10 -2.93 8.64
CA ILE A 65 -3.04 -1.47 8.69
C ILE A 65 -3.85 -0.83 7.55
N ILE A 66 -3.98 -1.49 6.39
CA ILE A 66 -4.79 -0.98 5.25
C ILE A 66 -6.27 -0.76 5.62
N THR A 67 -6.77 -1.45 6.64
CA THR A 67 -8.15 -1.27 7.11
C THR A 67 -8.36 0.07 7.83
N ILE A 68 -7.31 0.68 8.37
CA ILE A 68 -7.36 1.99 9.06
C ILE A 68 -7.78 3.12 8.09
N PRO A 69 -7.06 3.39 6.98
CA PRO A 69 -7.45 4.46 6.07
C PRO A 69 -8.82 4.20 5.44
N ILE A 70 -9.13 2.95 5.07
CA ILE A 70 -10.46 2.56 4.56
C ILE A 70 -11.55 2.87 5.60
N GLY A 71 -11.33 2.50 6.86
CA GLY A 71 -12.25 2.77 7.96
C GLY A 71 -12.47 4.26 8.20
N ILE A 72 -11.41 5.07 8.18
CA ILE A 72 -11.50 6.54 8.31
C ILE A 72 -12.32 7.16 7.18
N ILE A 73 -12.03 6.77 5.92
CA ILE A 73 -12.76 7.23 4.73
C ILE A 73 -14.24 6.86 4.86
N ALA A 74 -14.53 5.57 5.09
CA ALA A 74 -15.88 5.03 5.16
C ALA A 74 -16.68 5.70 6.28
N ALA A 75 -16.15 5.74 7.51
CA ALA A 75 -16.82 6.33 8.66
C ALA A 75 -17.13 7.82 8.44
N THR A 76 -16.18 8.59 7.88
CA THR A 76 -16.41 10.02 7.58
C THR A 76 -17.52 10.22 6.55
N ILE A 77 -17.54 9.42 5.48
CA ILE A 77 -18.59 9.49 4.44
C ILE A 77 -19.94 9.09 5.02
N LEU A 78 -20.00 7.96 5.73
CA LEU A 78 -21.24 7.40 6.25
C LEU A 78 -21.88 8.26 7.34
N GLU A 79 -21.10 8.81 8.28
CA GLU A 79 -21.63 9.77 9.24
C GLU A 79 -22.14 11.02 8.52
N THR A 80 -21.42 11.50 7.51
CA THR A 80 -21.92 12.62 6.71
C THR A 80 -23.23 12.26 6.01
N LEU A 81 -23.37 11.09 5.39
CA LEU A 81 -24.60 10.67 4.73
C LEU A 81 -25.77 10.57 5.71
N TYR A 82 -25.53 10.01 6.89
CA TYR A 82 -26.51 9.90 7.96
C TYR A 82 -27.03 11.27 8.39
N PHE A 83 -26.15 12.24 8.64
CA PHE A 83 -26.55 13.61 9.03
C PHE A 83 -27.13 14.42 7.87
N LYS A 84 -26.48 14.39 6.69
CA LYS A 84 -26.86 15.20 5.52
C LYS A 84 -28.22 14.80 4.97
N TYR A 85 -28.47 13.50 4.86
CA TYR A 85 -29.68 12.97 4.23
C TYR A 85 -30.71 12.49 5.26
N LYS A 86 -30.45 12.68 6.56
CA LYS A 86 -31.33 12.27 7.67
C LYS A 86 -31.82 10.82 7.51
N ILE A 87 -30.93 9.94 7.06
CA ILE A 87 -31.27 8.53 6.80
C ILE A 87 -31.53 7.86 8.16
N LYS A 88 -32.81 7.69 8.52
CA LYS A 88 -33.21 7.11 9.82
C LYS A 88 -33.03 5.59 9.93
N ASN A 89 -32.36 4.95 8.97
CA ASN A 89 -32.19 3.51 8.98
C ASN A 89 -31.09 3.09 9.97
N ASN A 90 -31.50 2.43 11.06
CA ASN A 90 -30.59 1.89 12.09
C ASN A 90 -29.57 0.88 11.50
N PHE A 91 -29.95 0.17 10.43
CA PHE A 91 -29.04 -0.74 9.73
C PHE A 91 -27.85 0.03 9.12
N ILE A 92 -28.12 1.10 8.35
CA ILE A 92 -27.07 1.93 7.73
C ILE A 92 -26.16 2.57 8.79
N LYS A 93 -26.72 2.84 9.98
CA LYS A 93 -26.00 3.41 11.12
C LYS A 93 -25.02 2.42 11.79
N LEU A 94 -25.32 1.12 11.85
CA LEU A 94 -24.51 0.14 12.58
C LEU A 94 -23.60 -0.69 11.65
N VAL A 95 -24.11 -1.05 10.47
CA VAL A 95 -23.51 -2.02 9.55
C VAL A 95 -22.06 -1.74 9.20
N PRO A 96 -21.64 -0.50 8.86
CA PRO A 96 -20.26 -0.26 8.48
C PRO A 96 -19.27 -0.54 9.61
N TYR A 97 -19.66 -0.24 10.84
CA TYR A 97 -18.84 -0.46 12.02
C TYR A 97 -18.81 -1.93 12.41
N THR A 98 -19.94 -2.61 12.32
CA THR A 98 -20.04 -4.05 12.55
C THR A 98 -19.24 -4.83 11.51
N LEU A 99 -19.35 -4.50 10.23
CA LEU A 99 -18.59 -5.15 9.15
C LEU A 99 -17.09 -4.91 9.26
N LEU A 100 -16.68 -3.74 9.76
CA LEU A 100 -15.28 -3.42 9.94
C LEU A 100 -14.65 -4.17 11.12
N ILE A 101 -15.38 -4.31 12.23
CA ILE A 101 -14.94 -5.10 13.39
C ILE A 101 -14.98 -6.60 13.07
N LEU A 102 -16.11 -7.09 12.55
CA LEU A 102 -16.27 -8.50 12.19
C LEU A 102 -15.32 -8.91 11.07
N GLY A 103 -15.16 -8.07 10.05
CA GLY A 103 -14.21 -8.31 8.98
C GLY A 103 -12.80 -8.43 9.54
N LEU A 104 -12.37 -7.56 10.44
CA LEU A 104 -11.02 -7.64 11.01
C LEU A 104 -10.83 -8.87 11.90
N ILE A 105 -11.79 -9.19 12.77
CA ILE A 105 -11.72 -10.41 13.58
C ILE A 105 -11.71 -11.63 12.67
N PHE A 106 -12.59 -11.70 11.69
CA PHE A 106 -12.70 -12.81 10.77
C PHE A 106 -11.45 -12.97 9.91
N PHE A 107 -11.00 -11.93 9.22
CA PHE A 107 -9.78 -11.98 8.39
C PHE A 107 -8.52 -12.19 9.23
N GLY A 108 -8.45 -11.57 10.41
CA GLY A 108 -7.33 -11.76 11.34
C GLY A 108 -7.27 -13.19 11.86
N SER A 109 -8.39 -13.73 12.33
CA SER A 109 -8.49 -15.11 12.80
C SER A 109 -8.23 -16.11 11.68
N LEU A 110 -8.77 -15.90 10.48
CA LEU A 110 -8.48 -16.77 9.33
C LEU A 110 -6.99 -16.73 8.97
N TYR A 111 -6.37 -15.55 8.97
CA TYR A 111 -4.94 -15.42 8.72
C TYR A 111 -4.11 -16.15 9.79
N CYS A 112 -4.48 -16.03 11.07
CA CYS A 112 -3.85 -16.79 12.16
C CYS A 112 -4.00 -18.30 11.98
N ILE A 113 -5.21 -18.78 11.70
CA ILE A 113 -5.52 -20.20 11.51
C ILE A 113 -4.75 -20.75 10.32
N GLN A 114 -4.75 -20.02 9.20
CA GLN A 114 -3.96 -20.38 8.03
C GLN A 114 -2.47 -20.49 8.37
N LYS A 115 -1.90 -19.49 9.05
CA LYS A 115 -0.48 -19.52 9.46
C LYS A 115 -0.15 -20.65 10.45
N ALA A 116 -1.06 -20.96 11.37
CA ALA A 116 -0.88 -22.00 12.38
C ALA A 116 -1.06 -23.42 11.83
N SER A 117 -1.79 -23.58 10.73
CA SER A 117 -2.06 -24.89 10.11
C SER A 117 -0.96 -25.36 9.17
N TYR A 118 -0.01 -24.50 8.78
CA TYR A 118 1.10 -24.93 7.94
C TYR A 118 2.06 -25.84 8.71
N THR A 119 2.13 -27.10 8.27
CA THR A 119 3.12 -28.06 8.76
C THR A 119 4.22 -28.28 7.73
N PHE A 120 5.37 -28.75 8.18
CA PHE A 120 6.48 -29.03 7.26
C PHE A 120 6.26 -30.35 6.48
N SER A 121 5.48 -31.28 7.03
CA SER A 121 5.03 -32.45 6.28
C SER A 121 4.13 -32.06 5.10
N ASP A 122 3.24 -31.07 5.28
CA ASP A 122 2.43 -30.53 4.18
C ASP A 122 3.29 -29.79 3.15
N ASP A 123 4.34 -29.09 3.59
CA ASP A 123 5.31 -28.45 2.71
C ASP A 123 6.03 -29.49 1.85
N ILE A 124 6.51 -30.61 2.42
CA ILE A 124 7.15 -31.69 1.66
C ILE A 124 6.17 -32.27 0.64
N LYS A 125 4.99 -32.70 1.11
CA LYS A 125 4.00 -33.39 0.29
C LYS A 125 3.53 -32.55 -0.91
N ASN A 126 3.47 -31.23 -0.74
CA ASN A 126 2.97 -30.31 -1.77
C ASN A 126 4.09 -29.50 -2.43
N ASN A 127 5.36 -29.82 -2.18
CA ASN A 127 6.53 -29.08 -2.69
C ASN A 127 6.42 -27.56 -2.48
N THR A 128 6.06 -27.13 -1.26
CA THR A 128 5.97 -25.71 -0.89
C THR A 128 6.91 -25.36 0.27
N LEU A 129 7.13 -24.06 0.53
CA LEU A 129 7.95 -23.57 1.66
C LEU A 129 7.13 -22.78 2.69
N ASN A 130 5.81 -22.94 2.72
CA ASN A 130 4.92 -22.06 3.48
C ASN A 130 5.20 -22.12 4.99
N SER A 131 5.38 -23.32 5.55
CA SER A 131 5.73 -23.51 6.95
C SER A 131 7.18 -23.14 7.24
N ILE A 132 8.09 -23.34 6.27
CA ILE A 132 9.53 -23.04 6.44
C ILE A 132 9.76 -21.55 6.55
N TRP A 133 9.18 -20.74 5.65
CA TRP A 133 9.30 -19.28 5.72
C TRP A 133 8.87 -18.76 7.09
N ILE A 134 7.81 -19.34 7.66
CA ILE A 134 7.33 -19.00 8.99
C ILE A 134 8.36 -19.44 10.05
N LYS A 135 8.85 -20.67 9.99
CA LYS A 135 9.80 -21.26 10.96
C LYS A 135 11.22 -20.67 10.90
N THR A 136 11.68 -20.22 9.74
CA THR A 136 12.99 -19.57 9.56
C THR A 136 13.06 -18.23 10.25
N LEU A 137 11.92 -17.55 10.29
CA LEU A 137 11.83 -16.20 10.82
C LEU A 137 11.46 -16.19 12.27
N THR A 138 10.78 -17.25 12.73
CA THR A 138 10.17 -17.31 14.04
C THR A 138 10.01 -18.73 14.55
N THR A 139 9.89 -18.92 15.86
CA THR A 139 9.34 -20.17 16.40
C THR A 139 7.87 -20.31 16.02
N TRP A 140 7.31 -21.51 15.91
CA TRP A 140 5.90 -21.71 15.51
C TRP A 140 4.87 -20.94 16.37
N LYS A 141 5.23 -20.60 17.61
CA LYS A 141 4.38 -19.82 18.54
C LYS A 141 4.39 -18.32 18.24
N GLU A 142 5.51 -17.79 17.77
CA GLU A 142 5.73 -16.35 17.59
C GLU A 142 4.81 -15.68 16.56
N PRO A 143 4.53 -16.26 15.36
CA PRO A 143 3.55 -15.71 14.42
C PRO A 143 2.16 -15.62 15.02
N ILE A 144 1.75 -16.63 15.78
CA ILE A 144 0.45 -16.66 16.46
C ILE A 144 0.40 -15.53 17.50
N ILE A 145 1.46 -15.34 18.28
CA ILE A 145 1.58 -14.25 19.26
C ILE A 145 1.52 -12.89 18.54
N ILE A 146 2.32 -12.69 17.50
CA ILE A 146 2.36 -11.46 16.69
C ILE A 146 1.00 -11.14 16.11
N CYS A 147 0.34 -12.13 15.48
CA CYS A 147 -0.97 -11.92 14.89
C CYS A 147 -2.04 -11.65 15.96
N SER A 148 -1.97 -12.31 17.12
CA SER A 148 -2.85 -12.03 18.25
C SER A 148 -2.68 -10.61 18.77
N ILE A 149 -1.45 -10.12 18.89
CA ILE A 149 -1.16 -8.73 19.25
C ILE A 149 -1.78 -7.78 18.20
N TRP A 150 -1.62 -8.06 16.91
CA TRP A 150 -2.24 -7.26 15.85
C TRP A 150 -3.76 -7.25 15.92
N ILE A 151 -4.40 -8.40 16.13
CA ILE A 151 -5.87 -8.48 16.28
C ILE A 151 -6.33 -7.61 17.45
N VAL A 152 -5.67 -7.69 18.59
CA VAL A 152 -6.00 -6.89 19.78
C VAL A 152 -5.80 -5.38 19.50
N LEU A 153 -4.63 -5.01 18.99
CA LEU A 153 -4.29 -3.62 18.69
C LEU A 153 -5.25 -3.01 17.67
N MET A 154 -5.56 -3.74 16.60
CA MET A 154 -6.46 -3.31 15.56
C MET A 154 -7.90 -3.23 16.03
N THR A 155 -8.37 -4.22 16.79
CA THR A 155 -9.70 -4.19 17.41
C THR A 155 -9.82 -2.96 18.30
N ALA A 156 -8.79 -2.62 19.09
CA ALA A 156 -8.76 -1.43 19.93
C ALA A 156 -8.80 -0.13 19.10
N ILE A 157 -7.96 -0.01 18.07
CA ILE A 157 -7.91 1.17 17.18
C ILE A 157 -9.24 1.37 16.47
N LEU A 158 -9.81 0.31 15.89
CA LEU A 158 -11.06 0.39 15.13
C LEU A 158 -12.27 0.60 16.04
N SER A 159 -12.29 -0.01 17.23
CA SER A 159 -13.34 0.23 18.23
C SER A 159 -13.30 1.67 18.74
N TYR A 160 -12.10 2.19 19.06
CA TYR A 160 -11.94 3.59 19.44
C TYR A 160 -12.32 4.54 18.30
N GLY A 161 -11.88 4.25 17.07
CA GLY A 161 -12.24 5.01 15.88
C GLY A 161 -13.75 5.04 15.66
N THR A 162 -14.40 3.88 15.75
CA THR A 162 -15.86 3.73 15.70
C THR A 162 -16.55 4.58 16.75
N PHE A 163 -16.14 4.46 18.02
CA PHE A 163 -16.68 5.27 19.12
C PHE A 163 -16.49 6.77 18.85
N PHE A 164 -15.30 7.17 18.42
CA PHE A 164 -14.98 8.55 18.10
C PHE A 164 -15.87 9.09 16.98
N PHE A 165 -15.98 8.39 15.86
CA PHE A 165 -16.81 8.83 14.73
C PHE A 165 -18.28 8.89 15.12
N ARG A 166 -18.76 7.89 15.86
CA ARG A 166 -20.17 7.76 16.23
C ARG A 166 -20.64 8.76 17.29
N ILE A 167 -19.78 9.09 18.24
CA ILE A 167 -20.16 9.93 19.39
C ILE A 167 -19.59 11.34 19.23
N LYS A 168 -18.29 11.47 18.98
CA LYS A 168 -17.60 12.76 18.97
C LYS A 168 -17.66 13.47 17.62
N PHE A 169 -17.46 12.75 16.52
CA PHE A 169 -17.53 13.37 15.19
C PHE A 169 -18.98 13.69 14.82
N ALA A 170 -19.88 12.73 15.01
CA ALA A 170 -21.32 12.86 14.76
C ALA A 170 -22.00 14.01 15.52
N SER A 171 -21.54 14.34 16.73
CA SER A 171 -22.11 15.43 17.53
C SER A 171 -21.67 16.83 17.09
N ARG A 172 -20.77 16.93 16.09
CA ARG A 172 -20.31 18.23 15.61
C ARG A 172 -21.32 18.85 14.67
N ASN A 173 -21.59 20.14 14.89
CA ASN A 173 -22.49 20.91 14.02
C ASN A 173 -21.83 21.34 12.70
N ASP A 174 -20.49 21.30 12.64
CA ASP A 174 -19.70 21.78 11.51
C ASP A 174 -19.43 20.70 10.44
N ILE A 175 -19.97 19.47 10.58
CA ILE A 175 -19.64 18.36 9.67
C ILE A 175 -19.95 18.73 8.20
N LEU A 176 -21.12 19.31 7.99
CA LEU A 176 -21.62 19.71 6.67
C LEU A 176 -20.98 21.01 6.20
N GLU A 177 -20.81 21.98 7.10
CA GLU A 177 -20.23 23.29 6.81
C GLU A 177 -18.78 23.17 6.33
N ASN A 178 -17.97 22.38 7.05
CA ASN A 178 -16.58 22.17 6.74
C ASN A 178 -16.35 21.12 5.64
N LYS A 179 -17.40 20.39 5.22
CA LYS A 179 -17.37 19.42 4.12
C LYS A 179 -16.29 18.34 4.32
N TYR A 180 -16.20 17.75 5.52
CA TYR A 180 -15.21 16.70 5.83
C TYR A 180 -15.28 15.51 4.87
N TRP A 181 -16.48 15.16 4.39
CA TRP A 181 -16.68 14.14 3.38
C TRP A 181 -15.93 14.39 2.07
N ILE A 182 -15.74 15.65 1.66
CA ILE A 182 -14.90 15.97 0.50
C ILE A 182 -13.43 15.65 0.81
N GLY A 183 -12.97 15.94 2.03
CA GLY A 183 -11.64 15.54 2.50
C GLY A 183 -11.46 14.01 2.51
N ALA A 184 -12.50 13.27 2.88
CA ALA A 184 -12.48 11.80 2.82
C ALA A 184 -12.40 11.29 1.37
N PHE A 185 -13.12 11.93 0.44
CA PHE A 185 -12.97 11.61 -0.98
C PHE A 185 -11.62 12.03 -1.57
N GLU A 186 -11.00 13.13 -1.08
CA GLU A 186 -9.64 13.52 -1.48
C GLU A 186 -8.65 12.41 -1.08
N MET A 187 -8.74 11.95 0.17
CA MET A 187 -7.97 10.81 0.68
C MET A 187 -8.23 9.54 -0.14
N LEU A 188 -9.50 9.21 -0.41
CA LEU A 188 -9.87 8.06 -1.26
C LEU A 188 -9.33 8.18 -2.68
N THR A 189 -9.30 9.39 -3.23
CA THR A 189 -8.78 9.64 -4.58
C THR A 189 -7.30 9.33 -4.65
N VAL A 190 -6.51 9.81 -3.67
CA VAL A 190 -5.09 9.47 -3.61
C VAL A 190 -4.93 7.96 -3.46
N PHE A 191 -5.61 7.35 -2.48
CA PHE A 191 -5.57 5.91 -2.22
C PHE A 191 -5.86 5.07 -3.47
N ILE A 192 -6.93 5.37 -4.21
CA ILE A 192 -7.28 4.61 -5.42
C ILE A 192 -6.25 4.82 -6.51
N ILE A 193 -5.84 6.07 -6.79
CA ILE A 193 -4.90 6.36 -7.88
C ILE A 193 -3.53 5.74 -7.58
N SER A 194 -3.06 5.81 -6.34
CA SER A 194 -1.77 5.25 -5.95
C SER A 194 -1.77 3.74 -6.01
N TYR A 195 -2.73 3.04 -5.39
CA TYR A 195 -2.82 1.58 -5.45
C TYR A 195 -3.08 1.07 -6.87
N PHE A 196 -3.91 1.76 -7.65
CA PHE A 196 -4.10 1.42 -9.05
C PHE A 196 -2.80 1.58 -9.84
N THR A 197 -2.02 2.63 -9.57
CA THR A 197 -0.71 2.82 -10.19
C THR A 197 0.27 1.74 -9.75
N VAL A 198 0.31 1.36 -8.47
CA VAL A 198 1.11 0.22 -7.98
C VAL A 198 0.72 -1.05 -8.72
N LEU A 199 -0.57 -1.36 -8.82
CA LEU A 199 -1.07 -2.53 -9.55
C LEU A 199 -0.64 -2.51 -11.01
N VAL A 200 -0.88 -1.39 -11.70
CA VAL A 200 -0.48 -1.17 -13.10
C VAL A 200 1.02 -1.38 -13.23
N LEU A 201 1.84 -0.70 -12.45
CA LEU A 201 3.30 -0.80 -12.56
C LEU A 201 3.81 -2.21 -12.27
N LYS A 202 3.23 -2.94 -11.31
CA LYS A 202 3.58 -4.36 -11.09
C LYS A 202 3.25 -5.26 -12.30
N LEU A 203 2.22 -4.92 -13.07
CA LEU A 203 1.91 -5.62 -14.32
C LEU A 203 2.92 -5.26 -15.43
N PHE A 204 3.44 -4.03 -15.42
CA PHE A 204 4.26 -3.45 -16.48
C PHE A 204 5.77 -3.61 -16.28
N PHE A 205 6.22 -3.68 -15.03
CA PHE A 205 7.62 -3.71 -14.65
C PHE A 205 7.90 -4.97 -13.85
N ALA A 206 8.84 -5.75 -14.34
CA ALA A 206 9.39 -6.89 -13.65
C ALA A 206 10.61 -6.41 -12.86
N ARG A 207 10.53 -6.59 -11.54
CA ARG A 207 11.68 -6.52 -10.65
C ARG A 207 11.62 -7.69 -9.67
N PRO A 208 12.67 -8.49 -9.60
CA PRO A 208 12.72 -9.64 -8.72
C PRO A 208 13.02 -9.26 -7.28
N PHE A 209 12.59 -10.12 -6.36
CA PHE A 209 12.88 -9.94 -4.95
C PHE A 209 14.37 -9.99 -4.64
N TYR A 210 14.83 -9.15 -3.72
CA TYR A 210 16.23 -9.19 -3.27
C TYR A 210 16.61 -10.58 -2.77
N PHE A 211 15.73 -11.22 -1.97
CA PHE A 211 16.06 -12.56 -1.48
C PHE A 211 16.19 -13.58 -2.62
N SER A 212 15.43 -13.45 -3.72
CA SER A 212 15.56 -14.28 -4.94
C SER A 212 16.95 -14.20 -5.60
N VAL A 213 17.64 -13.07 -5.41
CA VAL A 213 19.00 -12.85 -5.93
C VAL A 213 20.07 -13.66 -5.18
N GLU A 214 19.83 -13.94 -3.89
CA GLU A 214 20.79 -14.64 -3.02
C GLU A 214 20.56 -16.16 -2.96
N TYR A 215 19.62 -16.72 -3.71
CA TYR A 215 19.28 -18.16 -3.65
C TYR A 215 20.48 -19.05 -3.92
N ARG A 216 21.32 -18.70 -4.91
CA ARG A 216 22.47 -19.53 -5.27
C ARG A 216 23.44 -19.67 -4.11
N ASN A 217 23.73 -18.56 -3.42
CA ASN A 217 24.57 -18.57 -2.22
C ASN A 217 23.88 -19.30 -1.06
N LEU A 218 22.59 -19.04 -0.85
CA LEU A 218 21.82 -19.54 0.28
C LEU A 218 21.64 -21.06 0.23
N PHE A 219 21.44 -21.62 -0.97
CA PHE A 219 21.17 -23.04 -1.18
C PHE A 219 22.33 -23.81 -1.84
N GLY A 220 23.43 -23.14 -2.19
CA GLY A 220 24.57 -23.76 -2.88
C GLY A 220 24.20 -24.24 -4.28
N MET A 221 23.42 -23.43 -5.00
CA MET A 221 23.06 -23.76 -6.38
C MET A 221 24.26 -23.56 -7.30
N SER A 222 24.36 -24.39 -8.33
CA SER A 222 25.28 -24.18 -9.45
C SER A 222 24.86 -22.94 -10.26
N ASP A 223 25.63 -22.57 -11.29
CA ASP A 223 25.21 -21.55 -12.27
C ASP A 223 24.19 -22.10 -13.29
N SER A 224 23.86 -23.40 -13.22
CA SER A 224 22.86 -24.01 -14.11
C SER A 224 21.46 -23.49 -13.78
N ASN A 225 20.62 -23.47 -14.81
CA ASN A 225 19.18 -23.25 -14.71
C ASN A 225 18.41 -24.55 -15.00
N GLU A 226 19.08 -25.66 -15.27
CA GLU A 226 18.42 -26.96 -15.44
C GLU A 226 18.14 -27.56 -14.06
N ILE A 227 16.89 -27.99 -13.82
CA ILE A 227 16.44 -28.46 -12.51
C ILE A 227 17.33 -29.61 -11.99
N GLU A 228 17.70 -30.54 -12.87
CA GLU A 228 18.54 -31.69 -12.55
C GLU A 228 19.96 -31.32 -12.14
N HIS A 229 20.45 -30.17 -12.61
CA HIS A 229 21.82 -29.69 -12.40
C HIS A 229 21.89 -28.52 -11.41
N LEU A 230 20.76 -28.13 -10.82
CA LEU A 230 20.66 -26.96 -9.95
C LEU A 230 21.55 -27.07 -8.71
N PHE A 231 21.81 -28.30 -8.25
CA PHE A 231 22.59 -28.59 -7.04
C PHE A 231 23.83 -29.47 -7.28
N ASP A 232 24.36 -29.53 -8.51
CA ASP A 232 25.55 -30.34 -8.83
C ASP A 232 26.79 -30.00 -8.00
N GLY A 233 26.88 -28.76 -7.51
CA GLY A 233 27.95 -28.32 -6.62
C GLY A 233 27.72 -28.62 -5.14
N LEU A 234 26.54 -29.09 -4.76
CA LEU A 234 26.15 -29.34 -3.38
C LEU A 234 26.40 -30.81 -3.00
N THR A 235 27.20 -31.04 -1.97
CA THR A 235 27.59 -32.37 -1.48
C THR A 235 27.29 -32.52 0.00
N ILE A 236 27.34 -33.76 0.52
CA ILE A 236 27.15 -34.03 1.96
C ILE A 236 28.19 -33.30 2.81
N GLU A 237 29.40 -33.09 2.30
CA GLU A 237 30.47 -32.42 3.03
C GLU A 237 30.29 -30.90 3.05
N ASN A 238 29.68 -30.32 2.01
CA ASN A 238 29.64 -28.87 1.84
C ASN A 238 28.27 -28.24 2.08
N TYR A 239 27.17 -29.01 2.13
CA TYR A 239 25.83 -28.43 2.26
C TYR A 239 25.64 -27.64 3.56
N VAL A 240 26.41 -27.98 4.60
CA VAL A 240 26.45 -27.26 5.87
C VAL A 240 26.95 -25.81 5.75
N ASN A 241 27.69 -25.50 4.68
CA ASN A 241 28.17 -24.15 4.38
C ASN A 241 27.09 -23.28 3.72
N HIS A 242 25.95 -23.86 3.33
CA HIS A 242 24.83 -23.20 2.69
C HIS A 242 23.63 -23.21 3.63
N PRO A 243 23.37 -22.11 4.37
CA PRO A 243 22.41 -22.11 5.48
C PRO A 243 20.99 -22.52 5.08
N GLY A 244 20.55 -22.17 3.86
CA GLY A 244 19.25 -22.58 3.33
C GLY A 244 19.24 -24.05 2.97
N ALA A 245 20.28 -24.55 2.30
CA ALA A 245 20.37 -25.96 1.92
C ALA A 245 20.39 -26.84 3.17
N LYS A 246 21.25 -26.51 4.13
CA LYS A 246 21.35 -27.18 5.43
C LYS A 246 19.99 -27.29 6.10
N LEU A 247 19.27 -26.17 6.20
CA LEU A 247 17.96 -26.15 6.84
C LEU A 247 16.95 -27.06 6.13
N LEU A 248 16.85 -26.96 4.81
CA LEU A 248 15.87 -27.71 4.03
C LEU A 248 16.16 -29.21 4.06
N ILE A 249 17.42 -29.60 3.88
CA ILE A 249 17.86 -30.99 3.87
C ILE A 249 17.70 -31.61 5.26
N ASP A 250 18.16 -30.94 6.32
CA ASP A 250 18.04 -31.47 7.69
C ASP A 250 16.57 -31.64 8.08
N LEU A 251 15.70 -30.67 7.76
CA LEU A 251 14.27 -30.76 8.03
C LEU A 251 13.62 -31.91 7.25
N TYR A 252 13.95 -32.04 5.96
CA TYR A 252 13.43 -33.12 5.10
C TYR A 252 13.75 -34.49 5.70
N LEU A 253 15.03 -34.73 5.98
CA LEU A 253 15.51 -35.98 6.57
C LEU A 253 14.83 -36.26 7.91
N GLN A 254 14.75 -35.25 8.78
CA GLN A 254 14.07 -35.39 10.08
C GLN A 254 12.60 -35.78 9.94
N THR A 255 11.90 -35.23 8.94
CA THR A 255 10.45 -35.39 8.79
C THR A 255 10.07 -36.70 8.13
N GLU A 256 10.89 -37.17 7.20
CA GLU A 256 10.76 -38.48 6.58
C GLU A 256 11.36 -39.61 7.45
N GLY A 257 12.02 -39.27 8.57
CA GLY A 257 12.66 -40.25 9.47
C GLY A 257 13.89 -40.92 8.85
N LEU A 258 14.63 -40.18 8.01
CA LEU A 258 15.79 -40.65 7.25
C LEU A 258 17.10 -40.20 7.89
N GLU A 259 18.12 -41.06 7.85
CA GLU A 259 19.49 -40.70 8.22
C GLU A 259 20.23 -40.05 7.04
N LEU A 260 21.21 -39.19 7.32
CA LEU A 260 22.04 -38.55 6.30
C LEU A 260 22.99 -39.59 5.68
N ASN A 261 22.78 -39.88 4.39
CA ASN A 261 23.65 -40.67 3.52
C ASN A 261 23.46 -40.23 2.06
N ASP A 262 24.28 -40.73 1.13
CA ASP A 262 24.27 -40.30 -0.28
C ASP A 262 22.88 -40.41 -0.94
N ASN A 263 22.17 -41.51 -0.70
CA ASN A 263 20.85 -41.74 -1.30
C ASN A 263 19.80 -40.78 -0.75
N ASN A 264 19.75 -40.62 0.58
CA ASN A 264 18.78 -39.74 1.23
C ASN A 264 19.10 -38.26 0.99
N PHE A 265 20.38 -37.91 0.87
CA PHE A 265 20.82 -36.58 0.46
C PHE A 265 20.37 -36.27 -0.97
N LYS A 266 20.49 -37.22 -1.89
CA LYS A 266 19.99 -37.08 -3.26
C LYS A 266 18.45 -36.92 -3.30
N LEU A 267 17.72 -37.67 -2.48
CA LEU A 267 16.26 -37.50 -2.35
C LEU A 267 15.90 -36.10 -1.83
N ALA A 268 16.59 -35.63 -0.79
CA ALA A 268 16.35 -34.32 -0.20
C ALA A 268 16.69 -33.18 -1.17
N THR A 269 17.77 -33.29 -1.93
CA THR A 269 18.18 -32.29 -2.93
C THR A 269 17.25 -32.27 -4.14
N ASN A 270 16.77 -33.43 -4.62
CA ASN A 270 15.73 -33.50 -5.64
C ASN A 270 14.43 -32.83 -5.18
N TRP A 271 13.97 -33.16 -3.97
CA TRP A 271 12.80 -32.51 -3.37
C TRP A 271 12.99 -30.99 -3.24
N MET A 272 14.17 -30.56 -2.78
CA MET A 272 14.51 -29.15 -2.68
C MET A 272 14.50 -28.46 -4.04
N ALA A 273 15.02 -29.09 -5.10
CA ALA A 273 14.97 -28.58 -6.47
C ALA A 273 13.53 -28.40 -6.97
N GLU A 274 12.70 -29.43 -6.81
CA GLU A 274 11.27 -29.37 -7.16
C GLU A 274 10.51 -28.31 -6.34
N THR A 275 10.83 -28.18 -5.05
CA THR A 275 10.18 -27.21 -4.17
C THR A 275 10.58 -25.78 -4.53
N LEU A 276 11.88 -25.51 -4.71
CA LEU A 276 12.37 -24.19 -5.09
C LEU A 276 11.91 -23.78 -6.49
N TRP A 277 11.58 -24.76 -7.32
CA TRP A 277 10.93 -24.57 -8.61
C TRP A 277 9.47 -24.11 -8.49
N GLN A 278 8.70 -24.73 -7.59
CA GLN A 278 7.26 -24.46 -7.45
C GLN A 278 6.93 -23.18 -6.66
N ILE A 279 7.89 -22.61 -5.95
CA ILE A 279 7.62 -21.40 -5.16
C ILE A 279 7.51 -20.14 -6.05
N PRO A 280 6.62 -19.21 -5.66
CA PRO A 280 6.43 -17.95 -6.38
C PRO A 280 7.66 -17.04 -6.37
N TYR A 281 8.69 -17.33 -5.57
CA TYR A 281 9.85 -16.48 -5.36
C TYR A 281 11.19 -17.19 -5.61
N GLY A 282 11.21 -18.14 -6.54
CA GLY A 282 12.38 -18.96 -6.89
C GLY A 282 13.65 -18.17 -7.27
N PRO A 283 14.76 -18.88 -7.54
CA PRO A 283 16.04 -18.27 -7.81
C PRO A 283 16.00 -17.34 -9.03
N ALA A 284 16.78 -16.26 -8.93
CA ALA A 284 17.10 -15.43 -10.08
C ALA A 284 17.75 -16.25 -11.22
N PRO A 285 17.34 -16.06 -12.50
CA PRO A 285 17.85 -16.78 -13.65
C PRO A 285 19.34 -16.52 -13.90
N GLU A 286 19.86 -15.38 -13.44
CA GLU A 286 21.28 -15.05 -13.49
C GLU A 286 21.76 -14.53 -12.13
N PRO A 287 23.01 -14.79 -11.75
CA PRO A 287 23.58 -14.28 -10.51
C PRO A 287 23.62 -12.74 -10.50
N ALA A 288 23.47 -12.16 -9.30
CA ALA A 288 23.34 -10.72 -9.05
C ALA A 288 24.33 -9.84 -9.81
N TRP A 289 25.59 -10.29 -9.88
CA TRP A 289 26.70 -9.54 -10.46
C TRP A 289 26.61 -9.37 -11.99
N ARG A 290 25.76 -10.15 -12.67
CA ARG A 290 25.49 -10.02 -14.11
C ARG A 290 24.38 -9.02 -14.45
N TRP A 291 23.68 -8.50 -13.44
CA TRP A 291 22.51 -7.65 -13.68
C TRP A 291 22.95 -6.24 -14.06
N THR A 292 22.64 -5.86 -15.29
CA THR A 292 22.98 -4.54 -15.85
C THR A 292 21.83 -3.54 -15.78
N TYR A 293 20.65 -3.97 -15.31
CA TYR A 293 19.42 -3.18 -15.35
C TYR A 293 18.65 -3.20 -14.01
N TRP A 294 18.24 -2.00 -13.59
CA TRP A 294 17.33 -1.74 -12.47
C TRP A 294 15.85 -2.07 -12.73
N PHE A 295 15.43 -2.29 -13.98
CA PHE A 295 14.07 -2.75 -14.34
C PHE A 295 14.09 -3.58 -15.62
N ILE A 296 13.16 -4.54 -15.72
CA ILE A 296 12.88 -5.28 -16.95
C ILE A 296 11.44 -4.96 -17.40
N PRO A 297 11.20 -4.48 -18.63
CA PRO A 297 9.84 -4.32 -19.15
C PRO A 297 9.12 -5.67 -19.19
N ASN A 298 7.98 -5.80 -18.50
CA ASN A 298 7.24 -7.06 -18.37
C ASN A 298 6.14 -7.26 -19.44
N ILE A 299 5.76 -6.21 -20.19
CA ILE A 299 4.65 -6.26 -21.17
C ILE A 299 4.83 -7.35 -22.22
N PHE A 300 6.08 -7.61 -22.61
CA PHE A 300 6.42 -8.51 -23.71
C PHE A 300 7.08 -9.81 -23.24
N SER A 301 7.34 -9.94 -21.93
CA SER A 301 8.04 -11.08 -21.33
C SER A 301 7.15 -11.91 -20.40
N ARG A 302 5.81 -11.77 -20.49
CA ARG A 302 4.86 -12.74 -19.93
C ARG A 302 4.95 -14.04 -20.71
N VAL A 303 6.09 -14.69 -20.56
CA VAL A 303 6.15 -16.13 -20.58
C VAL A 303 5.43 -16.55 -19.29
N ASP A 304 4.41 -17.39 -19.41
CA ASP A 304 3.57 -17.79 -18.28
C ASP A 304 4.44 -18.24 -17.10
N SER A 305 3.98 -17.96 -15.89
CA SER A 305 4.56 -18.46 -14.64
C SER A 305 4.82 -19.95 -14.81
N HIS A 306 6.10 -20.32 -14.93
CA HIS A 306 6.57 -21.68 -15.16
C HIS A 306 6.30 -22.24 -16.57
N THR A 307 6.73 -21.60 -17.66
CA THR A 307 6.96 -22.41 -18.88
C THR A 307 8.23 -23.22 -18.71
N ILE A 308 8.06 -24.48 -18.35
CA ILE A 308 9.04 -25.51 -18.63
C ILE A 308 9.05 -25.66 -20.15
N ASN A 309 10.05 -25.10 -20.81
CA ASN A 309 10.54 -25.75 -22.02
C ASN A 309 11.72 -26.60 -21.56
N ASP A 310 11.58 -27.91 -21.66
CA ASP A 310 12.69 -28.85 -21.61
C ASP A 310 13.52 -28.87 -20.30
N GLY A 311 12.90 -28.65 -19.13
CA GLY A 311 13.59 -28.77 -17.82
C GLY A 311 14.47 -27.57 -17.44
N VAL A 312 14.44 -26.49 -18.23
CA VAL A 312 15.18 -25.26 -17.98
C VAL A 312 14.31 -24.24 -17.24
N ILE A 313 14.88 -23.62 -16.20
CA ILE A 313 14.27 -22.51 -15.46
C ILE A 313 14.26 -21.27 -16.35
N TYR A 314 13.12 -21.01 -16.99
CA TYR A 314 12.82 -19.73 -17.60
C TYR A 314 12.13 -18.82 -16.59
N TRP A 315 12.43 -17.52 -16.69
CA TRP A 315 11.81 -16.38 -16.01
C TRP A 315 10.48 -16.71 -15.32
N SER A 316 10.48 -17.04 -14.03
CA SER A 316 9.21 -17.20 -13.34
C SER A 316 8.60 -15.81 -13.17
N SER A 317 7.46 -15.59 -13.85
CA SER A 317 6.76 -14.32 -13.83
C SER A 317 6.26 -13.94 -12.43
N GLN A 318 6.32 -14.83 -11.44
CA GLN A 318 5.99 -14.52 -10.04
C GLN A 318 7.21 -14.04 -9.24
N ALA A 319 8.40 -14.61 -9.48
CA ALA A 319 9.62 -14.17 -8.80
C ALA A 319 10.06 -12.79 -9.29
N PHE A 320 9.61 -12.38 -10.49
CA PHE A 320 9.94 -11.10 -11.13
C PHE A 320 8.82 -10.05 -11.13
N ASN A 321 7.54 -10.35 -10.85
CA ASN A 321 6.44 -9.35 -10.99
C ASN A 321 5.87 -8.81 -9.67
N GLY A 322 6.69 -8.78 -8.61
CA GLY A 322 6.21 -8.50 -7.26
C GLY A 322 6.60 -7.15 -6.69
N ASP A 323 7.85 -6.74 -6.88
CA ASP A 323 8.48 -5.84 -5.90
C ASP A 323 8.20 -4.39 -6.17
N PHE A 324 8.32 -4.01 -7.44
CA PHE A 324 8.26 -2.62 -7.84
C PHE A 324 6.85 -2.22 -8.30
N PRO A 325 6.26 -1.15 -7.75
CA PRO A 325 6.64 -0.43 -6.53
C PRO A 325 6.04 -1.05 -5.26
N SER A 326 6.57 -0.67 -4.09
CA SER A 326 6.12 -1.25 -2.82
C SER A 326 4.72 -0.77 -2.42
N GLY A 327 3.76 -1.70 -2.39
CA GLY A 327 2.41 -1.46 -1.86
C GLY A 327 2.34 -1.33 -0.33
N HIS A 328 3.35 -1.86 0.39
CA HIS A 328 3.41 -1.77 1.85
C HIS A 328 3.60 -0.32 2.32
N ILE A 329 4.40 0.46 1.57
CA ILE A 329 4.64 1.88 1.86
C ILE A 329 3.43 2.77 1.54
N GLU A 330 2.58 2.32 0.64
CA GLU A 330 1.37 3.06 0.28
C GLU A 330 0.39 3.17 1.46
N ILE A 331 0.38 2.18 2.37
CA ILE A 331 -0.50 2.15 3.54
C ILE A 331 -0.22 3.31 4.51
N PRO A 332 1.00 3.47 5.08
CA PRO A 332 1.29 4.58 5.98
C PRO A 332 1.14 5.94 5.29
N LEU A 333 1.45 6.04 4.00
CA LEU A 333 1.20 7.26 3.21
C LEU A 333 -0.29 7.57 3.10
N SER A 334 -1.12 6.56 2.85
CA SER A 334 -2.57 6.70 2.82
C SER A 334 -3.14 7.18 4.16
N ILE A 335 -2.58 6.75 5.29
CA ILE A 335 -2.96 7.25 6.62
C ILE A 335 -2.62 8.74 6.77
N PHE A 336 -1.49 9.22 6.22
CA PHE A 336 -1.23 10.66 6.10
C PHE A 336 -2.31 11.40 5.30
N GLY A 337 -3.03 10.73 4.40
CA GLY A 337 -4.22 11.26 3.73
C GLY A 337 -5.31 11.77 4.68
N THR A 338 -5.32 11.36 5.96
CA THR A 338 -6.22 11.90 7.00
C THR A 338 -6.07 13.42 7.14
N PHE A 339 -4.92 14.00 6.79
CA PHE A 339 -4.74 15.45 6.75
C PHE A 339 -5.68 16.16 5.77
N PHE A 340 -6.16 15.51 4.70
CA PHE A 340 -7.21 16.07 3.84
C PHE A 340 -8.49 16.33 4.62
N ILE A 341 -8.87 15.40 5.52
CA ILE A 341 -10.05 15.53 6.39
C ILE A 341 -9.79 16.59 7.46
N ILE A 342 -8.65 16.55 8.16
CA ILE A 342 -8.34 17.51 9.23
C ILE A 342 -8.29 18.94 8.68
N ARG A 343 -7.69 19.16 7.50
CA ARG A 343 -7.64 20.48 6.86
C ARG A 343 -9.03 21.07 6.57
N ARG A 344 -10.06 20.23 6.43
CA ARG A 344 -11.42 20.72 6.23
C ARG A 344 -11.95 21.45 7.47
N SER A 345 -11.44 21.17 8.68
CA SER A 345 -11.80 21.91 9.90
C SER A 345 -11.18 23.31 10.00
N GLY A 346 -10.36 23.73 9.03
CA GLY A 346 -9.62 25.01 9.05
C GLY A 346 -8.11 24.83 8.87
N SER A 347 -7.31 25.70 9.49
CA SER A 347 -5.85 25.54 9.45
C SER A 347 -5.41 24.39 10.36
N VAL A 348 -4.55 23.51 9.83
CA VAL A 348 -3.91 22.45 10.62
C VAL A 348 -2.93 23.10 11.58
N ASN A 349 -3.24 23.11 12.88
CA ASN A 349 -2.32 23.61 13.89
C ASN A 349 -1.38 22.49 14.36
N PHE A 350 -0.19 22.39 13.79
CA PHE A 350 0.82 21.40 14.19
C PHE A 350 1.36 21.59 15.63
N LYS A 351 1.07 22.72 16.30
CA LYS A 351 1.33 22.86 17.74
C LYS A 351 0.32 22.10 18.60
N ASN A 352 -0.81 21.67 18.02
CA ASN A 352 -1.76 20.83 18.73
C ASN A 352 -1.11 19.47 19.03
N LYS A 353 -0.99 19.14 20.31
CA LYS A 353 -0.35 17.90 20.78
C LYS A 353 -0.93 16.63 20.12
N LYS A 354 -2.22 16.60 19.81
CA LYS A 354 -2.87 15.45 19.14
C LYS A 354 -2.44 15.32 17.69
N ILE A 355 -2.35 16.43 16.96
CA ILE A 355 -1.90 16.45 15.57
C ILE A 355 -0.40 16.12 15.51
N LEU A 356 0.39 16.68 16.41
CA LEU A 356 1.80 16.38 16.54
C LEU A 356 2.03 14.89 16.83
N LEU A 357 1.33 14.33 17.82
CA LEU A 357 1.41 12.90 18.16
C LEU A 357 1.00 12.02 16.97
N PHE A 358 -0.11 12.33 16.30
CA PHE A 358 -0.54 11.61 15.09
C PHE A 358 0.53 11.64 14.00
N THR A 359 1.14 12.82 13.77
CA THR A 359 2.22 12.98 12.78
C THR A 359 3.42 12.11 13.15
N ILE A 360 3.86 12.16 14.41
CA ILE A 360 5.00 11.37 14.91
C ILE A 360 4.72 9.88 14.76
N LEU A 361 3.56 9.39 15.21
CA LEU A 361 3.21 7.97 15.13
C LEU A 361 3.14 7.48 13.68
N THR A 362 2.55 8.27 12.78
CA THR A 362 2.47 7.89 11.35
C THR A 362 3.84 7.92 10.68
N SER A 363 4.70 8.89 11.04
CA SER A 363 6.09 8.93 10.57
C SER A 363 6.91 7.74 11.07
N ILE A 364 6.77 7.36 12.35
CA ILE A 364 7.42 6.17 12.91
C ILE A 364 6.96 4.93 12.14
N MET A 365 5.65 4.76 11.93
CA MET A 365 5.12 3.63 11.18
C MET A 365 5.64 3.59 9.74
N PHE A 366 5.75 4.74 9.06
CA PHE A 366 6.36 4.84 7.75
C PHE A 366 7.82 4.40 7.75
N VAL A 367 8.65 4.93 8.66
CA VAL A 367 10.08 4.59 8.78
C VAL A 367 10.28 3.13 9.13
N LEU A 368 9.47 2.59 10.05
CA LEU A 368 9.49 1.17 10.41
C LEU A 368 9.16 0.32 9.18
N THR A 369 8.06 0.60 8.48
CA THR A 369 7.70 -0.13 7.25
C THR A 369 8.80 -0.04 6.20
N PHE A 370 9.40 1.14 6.04
CA PHE A 370 10.51 1.36 5.11
C PHE A 370 11.71 0.48 5.46
N PHE A 371 12.20 0.59 6.69
CA PHE A 371 13.36 -0.13 7.16
C PHE A 371 13.15 -1.65 7.12
N PHE A 372 12.00 -2.13 7.58
CA PHE A 372 11.78 -3.57 7.71
C PHE A 372 11.63 -4.28 6.38
N MET A 373 11.02 -3.67 5.36
CA MET A 373 10.95 -4.32 4.06
C MET A 373 12.33 -4.52 3.43
N ILE A 374 13.29 -3.62 3.72
CA ILE A 374 14.67 -3.72 3.25
C ILE A 374 15.42 -4.79 4.05
N VAL A 375 15.38 -4.72 5.39
CA VAL A 375 16.02 -5.72 6.27
C VAL A 375 15.51 -7.13 5.96
N TYR A 376 14.21 -7.24 5.69
CA TYR A 376 13.55 -8.51 5.38
C TYR A 376 13.81 -9.01 3.96
N ARG A 377 14.51 -8.24 3.12
CA ARG A 377 14.81 -8.58 1.71
C ARG A 377 13.60 -8.59 0.78
N PHE A 378 12.48 -7.99 1.19
CA PHE A 378 11.22 -8.01 0.45
C PHE A 378 11.11 -6.92 -0.62
N HIS A 379 11.94 -5.89 -0.52
CA HIS A 379 11.96 -4.79 -1.46
C HIS A 379 13.36 -4.21 -1.54
N TRP A 380 13.68 -3.68 -2.71
CA TRP A 380 14.83 -2.84 -2.92
C TRP A 380 14.55 -1.43 -2.41
N ILE A 381 15.58 -0.68 -2.05
CA ILE A 381 15.42 0.68 -1.51
C ILE A 381 14.75 1.61 -2.52
N THR A 382 15.08 1.46 -3.81
CA THR A 382 14.45 2.27 -4.85
C THR A 382 12.94 1.97 -4.98
N ASP A 383 12.47 0.74 -4.76
CA ASP A 383 11.03 0.41 -4.70
C ASP A 383 10.33 1.20 -3.59
N MET A 384 11.01 1.28 -2.45
CA MET A 384 10.53 1.91 -1.22
C MET A 384 10.52 3.43 -1.32
N ILE A 385 11.43 4.04 -2.09
CA ILE A 385 11.50 5.48 -2.36
C ILE A 385 10.53 5.90 -3.47
N PHE A 386 10.32 5.03 -4.46
CA PHE A 386 9.47 5.34 -5.60
C PHE A 386 7.99 5.50 -5.22
N THR A 387 7.45 4.65 -4.32
CA THR A 387 6.06 4.77 -3.85
C THR A 387 5.75 6.16 -3.25
N PRO A 388 6.56 6.72 -2.33
CA PRO A 388 6.42 8.10 -1.87
C PRO A 388 6.43 9.14 -3.01
N ILE A 389 7.29 8.99 -4.02
CA ILE A 389 7.31 9.92 -5.17
C ILE A 389 5.96 9.91 -5.88
N LEU A 390 5.42 8.72 -6.18
CA LEU A 390 4.09 8.58 -6.79
C LEU A 390 3.00 9.21 -5.92
N TYR A 391 3.00 8.90 -4.63
CA TYR A 391 2.03 9.45 -3.68
C TYR A 391 2.06 10.99 -3.71
N PHE A 392 3.25 11.59 -3.61
CA PHE A 392 3.42 13.04 -3.69
C PHE A 392 3.02 13.61 -5.05
N ALA A 393 3.24 12.90 -6.15
CA ALA A 393 2.78 13.31 -7.48
C ALA A 393 1.23 13.33 -7.58
N PHE A 394 0.53 12.47 -6.84
CA PHE A 394 -0.93 12.40 -6.84
C PHE A 394 -1.62 13.35 -5.86
N LEU A 395 -0.93 13.85 -4.82
CA LEU A 395 -1.49 14.82 -3.87
C LEU A 395 -2.11 16.07 -4.55
N PRO A 396 -1.46 16.73 -5.52
CA PRO A 396 -2.07 17.85 -6.24
C PRO A 396 -3.34 17.45 -7.01
N ILE A 397 -3.38 16.24 -7.57
CA ILE A 397 -4.55 15.76 -8.31
C ILE A 397 -5.74 15.67 -7.37
N ALA A 398 -5.59 14.96 -6.25
CA ALA A 398 -6.65 14.85 -5.26
C ALA A 398 -7.07 16.23 -4.74
N TYR A 399 -6.10 17.06 -4.33
CA TYR A 399 -6.35 18.39 -3.79
C TYR A 399 -7.11 19.33 -4.76
N PHE A 400 -6.75 19.34 -6.04
CA PHE A 400 -7.30 20.31 -7.01
C PHE A 400 -8.48 19.77 -7.83
N LYS A 401 -8.64 18.45 -7.95
CA LYS A 401 -9.61 17.83 -8.87
C LYS A 401 -10.75 17.14 -8.16
N THR A 402 -10.54 16.50 -7.01
CA THR A 402 -11.57 15.66 -6.38
C THR A 402 -12.86 16.41 -6.11
N GLU A 403 -12.79 17.57 -5.44
CA GLU A 403 -13.99 18.38 -5.17
C GLU A 403 -14.75 18.73 -6.45
N ARG A 404 -14.04 19.05 -7.54
CA ARG A 404 -14.66 19.34 -8.83
C ARG A 404 -15.31 18.11 -9.46
N TRP A 405 -14.68 16.94 -9.36
CA TRP A 405 -15.21 15.69 -9.87
C TRP A 405 -16.46 15.27 -9.14
N ILE A 406 -16.46 15.31 -7.81
CA ILE A 406 -17.62 15.02 -6.97
C ILE A 406 -18.78 15.92 -7.38
N TYR A 407 -18.55 17.24 -7.44
CA TYR A 407 -19.62 18.16 -7.80
C TYR A 407 -20.11 17.98 -9.25
N ALA A 408 -19.22 17.60 -10.18
CA ALA A 408 -19.63 17.23 -11.53
C ALA A 408 -20.49 15.96 -11.55
N ILE A 409 -20.18 14.97 -10.72
CA ILE A 409 -20.96 13.73 -10.57
C ILE A 409 -22.31 14.03 -9.92
N MET A 410 -22.34 14.71 -8.77
CA MET A 410 -23.58 15.13 -8.11
C MET A 410 -24.44 15.97 -9.05
N PHE A 411 -23.82 16.88 -9.80
CA PHE A 411 -24.50 17.64 -10.82
C PHE A 411 -25.01 16.75 -11.94
N ARG A 412 -24.30 15.72 -12.40
CA ARG A 412 -24.80 14.83 -13.46
C ARG A 412 -26.08 14.10 -13.01
N PHE A 413 -26.11 13.62 -11.77
CA PHE A 413 -27.16 12.73 -11.26
C PHE A 413 -28.29 13.40 -10.45
N SER A 414 -28.14 14.65 -10.00
CA SER A 414 -29.22 15.33 -9.27
C SER A 414 -30.44 15.60 -10.17
N LYS A 415 -31.65 15.33 -9.69
CA LYS A 415 -32.88 15.72 -10.41
C LYS A 415 -33.22 17.20 -10.24
N ASN A 416 -32.84 17.79 -9.09
CA ASN A 416 -33.18 19.16 -8.70
C ASN A 416 -31.95 20.06 -8.84
N LYS A 417 -31.59 20.43 -10.08
CA LYS A 417 -30.49 21.37 -10.34
C LYS A 417 -31.05 22.73 -10.73
N LYS A 418 -30.54 23.77 -10.08
CA LYS A 418 -30.69 25.16 -10.52
C LYS A 418 -29.31 25.76 -10.73
N ILE A 419 -29.18 26.65 -11.69
CA ILE A 419 -27.96 27.40 -11.91
C ILE A 419 -28.21 28.82 -11.45
N LEU A 420 -27.51 29.20 -10.40
CA LEU A 420 -27.56 30.53 -9.83
C LEU A 420 -26.39 31.35 -10.41
N ILE A 421 -26.69 32.46 -11.07
CA ILE A 421 -25.68 33.38 -11.60
C ILE A 421 -25.70 34.61 -10.71
N THR A 422 -24.67 34.75 -9.87
CA THR A 422 -24.51 35.92 -9.01
C THR A 422 -23.45 36.84 -9.59
N ASN A 423 -23.79 38.12 -9.77
CA ASN A 423 -22.83 39.13 -10.19
C ASN A 423 -22.21 39.82 -8.97
N ASN A 424 -20.92 39.62 -8.75
CA ASN A 424 -20.20 40.18 -7.59
C ASN A 424 -19.10 41.12 -8.08
N GLY A 425 -19.44 42.40 -8.23
CA GLY A 425 -18.58 43.44 -8.82
C GLY A 425 -18.15 43.11 -10.25
N ASN A 426 -16.83 43.01 -10.49
CA ASN A 426 -16.24 42.70 -11.80
C ASN A 426 -16.19 41.20 -12.14
N LYS A 427 -16.82 40.35 -11.32
CA LYS A 427 -16.83 38.90 -11.50
C LYS A 427 -18.28 38.39 -11.56
N THR A 428 -18.53 37.47 -12.49
CA THR A 428 -19.75 36.67 -12.54
C THR A 428 -19.41 35.29 -11.98
N GLU A 429 -20.08 34.92 -10.90
CA GLU A 429 -19.98 33.61 -10.27
C GLU A 429 -21.13 32.74 -10.76
N PHE A 430 -20.79 31.59 -11.32
CA PHE A 430 -21.74 30.57 -11.71
C PHE A 430 -21.78 29.55 -10.58
N LYS A 431 -22.91 29.50 -9.89
CA LYS A 431 -23.22 28.60 -8.78
C LYS A 431 -24.22 27.56 -9.28
N ILE A 432 -24.07 26.32 -8.84
CA ILE A 432 -25.10 25.30 -8.98
C ILE A 432 -25.73 25.12 -7.61
N THR A 433 -27.05 25.14 -7.57
CA THR A 433 -27.82 24.75 -6.40
C THR A 433 -28.22 23.28 -6.57
N VAL A 434 -27.68 22.42 -5.71
CA VAL A 434 -28.11 21.01 -5.56
C VAL A 434 -28.65 20.86 -4.16
N ASN A 435 -29.94 20.56 -4.01
CA ASN A 435 -30.59 20.38 -2.71
C ASN A 435 -30.28 21.54 -1.72
N GLN A 436 -30.46 22.79 -2.17
CA GLN A 436 -30.22 24.02 -1.37
C GLN A 436 -28.74 24.33 -1.04
N GLU A 437 -27.78 23.50 -1.42
CA GLU A 437 -26.35 23.84 -1.33
C GLU A 437 -25.86 24.50 -2.60
N TYR A 438 -25.13 25.63 -2.46
CA TYR A 438 -24.52 26.33 -3.58
C TYR A 438 -23.08 25.89 -3.79
N VAL A 439 -22.73 25.56 -5.03
CA VAL A 439 -21.37 25.23 -5.42
C VAL A 439 -20.91 26.16 -6.53
N ILE A 440 -19.93 27.01 -6.24
CA ILE A 440 -19.28 27.84 -7.27
C ILE A 440 -18.44 26.92 -8.16
N PHE A 441 -18.85 26.71 -9.40
CA PHE A 441 -18.10 25.89 -10.34
C PHE A 441 -17.30 26.73 -11.35
N LYS A 442 -17.65 28.01 -11.53
CA LYS A 442 -16.90 28.92 -12.40
C LYS A 442 -16.98 30.36 -11.91
N ILE A 443 -15.85 31.06 -12.00
CA ILE A 443 -15.79 32.51 -11.86
C ILE A 443 -15.23 33.06 -13.17
N LYS A 444 -15.91 34.05 -13.76
CA LYS A 444 -15.46 34.76 -14.96
C LYS A 444 -15.40 36.25 -14.68
N LYS A 445 -14.44 36.95 -15.28
CA LYS A 445 -14.54 38.41 -15.35
C LYS A 445 -15.81 38.77 -16.13
N LYS A 446 -16.54 39.76 -15.64
CA LYS A 446 -17.76 40.30 -16.25
C LYS A 446 -17.47 40.70 -17.71
N GLY A 447 -18.45 40.53 -18.60
CA GLY A 447 -18.33 40.84 -20.04
C GLY A 447 -18.49 39.64 -20.97
N LYS A 448 -18.01 39.74 -22.22
CA LYS A 448 -18.23 38.74 -23.29
C LYS A 448 -17.92 37.30 -22.86
N LYS A 449 -16.88 37.09 -22.05
CA LYS A 449 -16.47 35.75 -21.58
C LYS A 449 -17.47 35.14 -20.58
N ALA A 450 -18.13 35.94 -19.75
CA ALA A 450 -19.17 35.46 -18.84
C ALA A 450 -20.44 35.13 -19.63
N PHE A 451 -20.86 36.00 -20.54
CA PHE A 451 -22.04 35.79 -21.37
C PHE A 451 -21.91 34.54 -22.27
N LYS A 452 -20.77 34.36 -22.95
CA LYS A 452 -20.49 33.16 -23.75
C LYS A 452 -20.55 31.88 -22.89
N TYR A 453 -20.16 31.95 -21.63
CA TYR A 453 -20.20 30.82 -20.72
C TYR A 453 -21.63 30.51 -20.24
N GLU A 454 -22.42 31.54 -19.92
CA GLU A 454 -23.84 31.40 -19.63
C GLU A 454 -24.60 30.77 -20.80
N TYR A 455 -24.39 31.26 -22.02
CA TYR A 455 -25.00 30.70 -23.21
C TYR A 455 -24.61 29.23 -23.42
N LYS A 456 -23.33 28.89 -23.23
CA LYS A 456 -22.86 27.49 -23.31
C LYS A 456 -23.53 26.58 -22.27
N ILE A 457 -23.83 27.11 -21.08
CA ILE A 457 -24.55 26.36 -20.05
C ILE A 457 -26.00 26.14 -20.46
N LYS A 458 -26.71 27.20 -20.88
CA LYS A 458 -28.12 27.13 -21.30
C LYS A 458 -28.31 26.15 -22.47
N THR A 459 -27.43 26.20 -23.46
CA THR A 459 -27.46 25.28 -24.60
C THR A 459 -27.14 23.83 -24.21
N LYS A 460 -26.15 23.61 -23.34
CA LYS A 460 -25.78 22.25 -22.90
C LYS A 460 -26.81 21.63 -21.95
N TYR A 461 -27.55 22.45 -21.21
CA TYR A 461 -28.49 22.02 -20.18
C TYR A 461 -29.82 22.79 -20.26
N PRO A 462 -30.62 22.57 -21.32
CA PRO A 462 -31.83 23.36 -21.58
C PRO A 462 -32.91 23.17 -20.50
N SER A 463 -32.89 22.05 -19.78
CA SER A 463 -33.85 21.74 -18.71
C SER A 463 -33.51 22.40 -17.35
N LEU A 464 -32.44 23.19 -17.27
CA LEU A 464 -32.03 23.82 -16.01
C LEU A 464 -32.57 25.22 -15.86
N LEU A 465 -33.23 25.47 -14.73
CA LEU A 465 -33.62 26.81 -14.31
C LEU A 465 -32.36 27.63 -14.04
N VAL A 466 -32.24 28.77 -14.73
CA VAL A 466 -31.15 29.72 -14.57
C VAL A 466 -31.68 30.97 -13.86
N ASP A 467 -31.36 31.08 -12.58
CA ASP A 467 -31.76 32.22 -11.75
C ASP A 467 -30.60 33.23 -11.70
N ARG A 468 -30.86 34.50 -12.02
CA ARG A 468 -29.91 35.59 -11.82
C ARG A 468 -30.24 36.28 -10.50
N ILE A 469 -29.22 36.47 -9.65
CA ILE A 469 -29.31 37.26 -8.42
C ILE A 469 -28.32 38.43 -8.52
#